data_AF-A0A4R2PGE4-F1
#
_entry.id   AF-A0A4R2PGE4-F1
#
_cell.length_a   1.000
_cell.length_b   1.000
_cell.length_c   1.000
_cell.angle_alpha   90.00
_cell.angle_beta   90.00
_cell.angle_gamma   90.00
#
_symmetry.space_group_name_H-M   'P 1'
#
loop_
_entity.id
_entity.type
_entity.pdbx_description
1 polymer ?
#
loop_
_entity_poly.entity_id
_entity_poly.type
_entity_poly.pdbx_seq_one_letter_code
_entity_poly.pdbx_strand_id
1 'polypeptide(L)'
;MASDTPRRPHAPAEPGAATPPSATTPPIARGKPRQAVIVIHGIGEQRPMDTLTGFVLGVLGTELGASGERLFYSKPDPNAGGFEQRRYRAFSADADSDFIEFYWQHLMPVAGWRFVLSWLWLLMRRPRGEVPARFAPLWWLCWLVTVALAAAALSGLVAPLLGLALPVPGAPKLTGIAAAALAALGLAVRGSVGDAAIYLNPHPRTVEARNRIRAAGVALLERLHADGRYDRIMVVGHSLGSVIGYDLLGFAWQRESEALRRRLEAVGPAADPTQPRLARAEAAAGAGDGAAWRQAVRDLHYEQRRIGARWLVTDLVTLGSPLAHASLLLARGADDWARRVARRELPVAPPLREDGAHFSYERRAPPQGRRRPRVRVVDHAAVFGVTVWTNLYFPARGWWRGDPIGGAVAPAFGWGVWDRAVTTRVRGGWLAHAHYWTRYPGLERDRDAAPSVLTDSLDLSRARLRPPSDIAASPSS
;
A
#
# COMPACT_ATOMS: atom_id res chain seq x y z
N MET A 1 -26.52 75.15 5.92
CA MET A 1 -25.08 74.95 6.16
C MET A 1 -24.91 73.95 7.28
N ALA A 2 -24.64 72.69 6.94
CA ALA A 2 -24.08 71.69 7.84
C ALA A 2 -23.44 70.64 6.92
N SER A 3 -22.12 70.59 6.97
CA SER A 3 -21.23 69.78 6.14
C SER A 3 -21.27 68.32 6.57
N ASP A 4 -21.72 67.46 5.66
CA ASP A 4 -21.70 66.00 5.80
C ASP A 4 -20.27 65.50 5.52
N THR A 5 -19.64 64.89 6.53
CA THR A 5 -18.26 64.41 6.46
C THR A 5 -18.28 62.88 6.36
N PRO A 6 -17.67 62.24 5.34
CA PRO A 6 -17.73 60.80 5.20
C PRO A 6 -16.87 60.09 6.25
N ARG A 7 -17.47 59.11 6.96
CA ARG A 7 -16.78 58.18 7.87
C ARG A 7 -15.75 57.36 7.10
N ARG A 8 -14.51 57.34 7.62
CA ARG A 8 -13.44 56.41 7.18
C ARG A 8 -13.83 54.95 7.46
N PRO A 9 -13.48 53.99 6.59
CA PRO A 9 -13.65 52.57 6.88
C PRO A 9 -12.66 52.09 7.95
N HIS A 10 -13.16 51.26 8.87
CA HIS A 10 -12.35 50.57 9.89
C HIS A 10 -11.33 49.63 9.23
N ALA A 11 -10.05 49.79 9.58
CA ALA A 11 -9.00 48.84 9.25
C ALA A 11 -9.20 47.53 10.05
N PRO A 12 -8.96 46.35 9.45
CA PRO A 12 -9.01 45.08 10.17
C PRO A 12 -7.84 44.97 11.16
N ALA A 13 -8.15 44.49 12.37
CA ALA A 13 -7.17 44.25 13.43
C ALA A 13 -6.16 43.16 13.02
N GLU A 14 -4.88 43.44 13.21
CA GLU A 14 -3.78 42.47 13.05
C GLU A 14 -4.00 41.28 14.00
N PRO A 15 -3.88 40.03 13.52
CA PRO A 15 -3.82 38.87 14.41
C PRO A 15 -2.49 38.89 15.16
N GLY A 16 -2.59 39.05 16.49
CA GLY A 16 -1.47 39.12 17.41
C GLY A 16 -0.48 37.97 17.24
N ALA A 17 0.81 38.32 17.33
CA ALA A 17 1.92 37.40 17.31
C ALA A 17 1.72 36.28 18.34
N ALA A 18 1.64 35.04 17.85
CA ALA A 18 1.58 33.86 18.69
C ALA A 18 2.91 33.69 19.44
N THR A 19 2.86 33.83 20.76
CA THR A 19 3.93 33.47 21.69
C THR A 19 4.33 32.01 21.47
N PRO A 20 5.62 31.67 21.36
CA PRO A 20 6.05 30.28 21.22
C PRO A 20 5.61 29.46 22.45
N PRO A 21 5.15 28.20 22.29
CA PRO A 21 4.69 27.40 23.40
C PRO A 21 5.82 27.16 24.39
N SER A 22 5.58 27.54 25.64
CA SER A 22 6.48 27.37 26.78
C SER A 22 6.74 25.88 27.02
N ALA A 23 8.02 25.51 27.09
CA ALA A 23 8.50 24.15 27.24
C ALA A 23 8.33 23.63 28.68
N THR A 24 7.09 23.48 29.15
CA THR A 24 6.82 22.74 30.40
C THR A 24 5.37 22.27 30.45
N THR A 25 5.03 21.27 29.64
CA THR A 25 3.87 20.42 29.92
C THR A 25 4.39 19.19 30.67
N PRO A 26 3.88 18.87 31.87
CA PRO A 26 4.30 17.67 32.59
C PRO A 26 4.00 16.43 31.73
N PRO A 27 4.81 15.36 31.81
CA PRO A 27 4.60 14.17 31.00
C PRO A 27 3.24 13.57 31.35
N ILE A 28 2.30 13.61 30.40
CA ILE A 28 1.06 12.85 30.48
C ILE A 28 1.47 11.41 30.72
N ALA A 29 1.06 10.83 31.86
CA ALA A 29 1.23 9.41 32.15
C ALA A 29 0.77 8.65 30.91
N ARG A 30 1.71 8.05 30.16
CA ARG A 30 1.38 7.48 28.85
C ARG A 30 0.39 6.34 29.12
N GLY A 31 -0.85 6.57 28.72
CA GLY A 31 -1.87 5.53 28.72
C GLY A 31 -1.42 4.35 27.84
N LYS A 32 -2.24 3.30 27.85
CA LYS A 32 -2.03 2.10 27.03
C LYS A 32 -1.60 2.46 25.59
N PRO A 33 -0.57 1.81 25.03
CA PRO A 33 -0.12 2.10 23.67
C PRO A 33 -1.24 1.96 22.65
N ARG A 34 -1.22 2.79 21.61
CA ARG A 34 -2.24 2.81 20.56
C ARG A 34 -1.63 2.63 19.19
N GLN A 35 -2.36 1.95 18.32
CA GLN A 35 -1.94 1.68 16.95
C GLN A 35 -3.06 1.90 15.95
N ALA A 36 -2.68 2.30 14.73
CA ALA A 36 -3.60 2.43 13.61
C ALA A 36 -3.34 1.31 12.59
N VAL A 37 -4.40 0.66 12.12
CA VAL A 37 -4.37 -0.26 10.98
C VAL A 37 -5.14 0.40 9.84
N ILE A 38 -4.41 0.85 8.82
CA ILE A 38 -4.99 1.43 7.61
C ILE A 38 -5.25 0.29 6.62
N VAL A 39 -6.50 0.11 6.22
CA VAL A 39 -6.91 -0.85 5.20
C VAL A 39 -7.14 -0.10 3.90
N ILE A 40 -6.44 -0.53 2.84
CA ILE A 40 -6.58 -0.02 1.48
C ILE A 40 -7.21 -1.13 0.66
N HIS A 41 -8.47 -0.94 0.31
CA HIS A 41 -9.24 -1.93 -0.42
C HIS A 41 -8.75 -2.08 -1.87
N GLY A 42 -9.08 -3.24 -2.45
CA GLY A 42 -8.84 -3.55 -3.85
C GLY A 42 -9.83 -2.89 -4.81
N ILE A 43 -9.87 -3.43 -6.01
CA ILE A 43 -10.70 -2.96 -7.13
C ILE A 43 -12.18 -3.32 -6.92
N GLY A 44 -13.08 -2.50 -7.47
CA GLY A 44 -14.51 -2.76 -7.60
C GLY A 44 -15.33 -1.76 -6.82
N GLU A 45 -16.59 -1.52 -7.22
CA GLU A 45 -17.59 -0.71 -6.51
C GLU A 45 -17.89 -1.28 -5.13
N GLN A 46 -17.07 -0.90 -4.17
CA GLN A 46 -17.20 -1.26 -2.77
C GLN A 46 -17.89 -0.11 -2.04
N ARG A 47 -18.92 -0.46 -1.26
CA ARG A 47 -19.56 0.51 -0.37
C ARG A 47 -18.57 0.87 0.74
N PRO A 48 -18.49 2.15 1.14
CA PRO A 48 -17.68 2.54 2.28
C PRO A 48 -17.96 1.66 3.50
N MET A 49 -16.92 1.31 4.27
CA MET A 49 -16.98 0.48 5.48
C MET A 49 -17.22 -1.02 5.28
N ASP A 50 -17.76 -1.51 4.16
CA ASP A 50 -18.02 -2.96 3.98
C ASP A 50 -16.72 -3.78 4.05
N THR A 51 -15.68 -3.31 3.36
CA THR A 51 -14.37 -3.97 3.37
C THR A 51 -13.69 -3.85 4.73
N LEU A 52 -13.78 -2.69 5.37
CA LEU A 52 -13.25 -2.52 6.71
C LEU A 52 -13.93 -3.45 7.72
N THR A 53 -15.26 -3.57 7.64
CA THR A 53 -16.06 -4.44 8.52
C THR A 53 -15.67 -5.90 8.31
N GLY A 54 -15.65 -6.35 7.05
CA GLY A 54 -15.24 -7.72 6.71
C GLY A 54 -13.82 -8.03 7.17
N PHE A 55 -12.89 -7.07 7.02
CA PHE A 55 -11.50 -7.20 7.47
C PHE A 55 -11.41 -7.32 8.99
N VAL A 56 -12.08 -6.44 9.74
CA VAL A 56 -12.08 -6.45 11.21
C VAL A 56 -12.66 -7.75 11.75
N LEU A 57 -13.76 -8.24 11.18
CA LEU A 57 -14.34 -9.55 11.54
C LEU A 57 -13.39 -10.70 11.20
N GLY A 58 -12.70 -10.63 10.06
CA GLY A 58 -11.71 -11.62 9.66
C GLY A 58 -10.54 -11.71 10.65
N VAL A 59 -10.00 -10.56 11.07
CA VAL A 59 -8.83 -10.47 11.96
C VAL A 59 -9.20 -10.77 13.41
N LEU A 60 -10.19 -10.06 13.95
CA LEU A 60 -10.50 -10.12 15.38
C LEU A 60 -11.43 -11.27 15.73
N GLY A 61 -12.48 -11.51 14.95
CA GLY A 61 -13.59 -12.18 15.60
C GLY A 61 -14.94 -12.10 14.93
N THR A 62 -15.86 -12.71 15.65
CA THR A 62 -17.21 -12.17 15.83
C THR A 62 -17.16 -10.76 16.43
N GLU A 63 -18.27 -10.02 16.40
CA GLU A 63 -18.34 -8.71 17.09
C GLU A 63 -18.30 -8.83 18.61
N LEU A 64 -18.73 -9.98 19.13
CA LEU A 64 -18.79 -10.30 20.55
C LEU A 64 -17.74 -11.36 20.88
N GLY A 65 -17.05 -11.17 22.01
CA GLY A 65 -16.16 -12.17 22.60
C GLY A 65 -16.94 -13.32 23.23
N ALA A 66 -16.22 -14.31 23.74
CA ALA A 66 -16.83 -15.50 24.36
C ALA A 66 -17.66 -15.16 25.62
N SER A 67 -17.33 -14.06 26.31
CA SER A 67 -18.08 -13.54 27.46
C SER A 67 -19.15 -12.50 27.09
N GLY A 68 -19.42 -12.29 25.80
CA GLY A 68 -20.47 -11.37 25.33
C GLY A 68 -20.07 -9.89 25.32
N GLU A 69 -18.80 -9.57 25.57
CA GLU A 69 -18.24 -8.23 25.44
C GLU A 69 -18.01 -7.84 23.97
N ARG A 70 -18.21 -6.57 23.62
CA ARG A 70 -17.93 -6.10 22.25
C ARG A 70 -16.42 -6.02 22.03
N LEU A 71 -15.93 -6.74 21.02
CA LEU A 71 -14.51 -6.76 20.64
C LEU A 71 -14.06 -5.46 19.97
N PHE A 72 -15.00 -4.74 19.33
CA PHE A 72 -14.73 -3.44 18.76
C PHE A 72 -15.96 -2.53 18.70
N TYR A 73 -15.72 -1.23 18.59
CA TYR A 73 -16.74 -0.19 18.55
C TYR A 73 -16.55 0.72 17.35
N SER A 74 -17.65 1.06 16.67
CA SER A 74 -17.65 2.05 15.61
C SER A 74 -17.58 3.47 16.18
N LYS A 75 -16.50 4.21 15.90
CA LYS A 75 -16.31 5.60 16.35
C LYS A 75 -16.18 6.54 15.15
N PRO A 76 -16.60 7.81 15.28
CA PRO A 76 -16.20 8.84 14.32
C PRO A 76 -14.68 8.89 14.19
N ASP A 77 -14.20 9.07 12.96
CA ASP A 77 -12.78 9.25 12.69
C ASP A 77 -12.49 10.74 12.44
N PRO A 78 -11.77 11.44 13.34
CA PRO A 78 -11.43 12.85 13.13
C PRO A 78 -10.44 13.06 11.98
N ASN A 79 -9.76 12.00 11.51
CA ASN A 79 -8.83 12.07 10.39
C ASN A 79 -9.46 11.66 9.06
N ALA A 80 -10.73 11.25 9.07
CA ALA A 80 -11.46 10.90 7.86
C ALA A 80 -11.55 12.09 6.91
N GLY A 81 -11.36 11.81 5.61
CA GLY A 81 -11.55 12.82 4.57
C GLY A 81 -13.02 13.05 4.20
N GLY A 82 -13.95 12.21 4.69
CA GLY A 82 -15.37 12.25 4.34
C GLY A 82 -16.29 11.86 5.50
N PHE A 83 -17.55 12.28 5.40
CA PHE A 83 -18.56 12.13 6.47
C PHE A 83 -19.04 10.70 6.71
N GLU A 84 -18.92 9.83 5.71
CA GLU A 84 -19.37 8.43 5.78
C GLU A 84 -18.30 7.49 6.36
N GLN A 85 -17.05 7.96 6.47
CA GLN A 85 -15.95 7.16 7.00
C GLN A 85 -15.97 7.14 8.53
N ARG A 86 -15.85 5.94 9.07
CA ARG A 86 -15.73 5.68 10.51
C ARG A 86 -14.49 4.84 10.76
N ARG A 87 -14.09 4.77 12.03
CA ARG A 87 -13.04 3.84 12.48
C ARG A 87 -13.63 2.79 13.41
N TYR A 88 -13.10 1.58 13.35
CA TYR A 88 -13.38 0.56 14.37
C TYR A 88 -12.27 0.57 15.41
N ARG A 89 -12.63 0.77 16.68
CA ARG A 89 -11.69 0.68 17.79
C ARG A 89 -11.84 -0.67 18.49
N ALA A 90 -10.78 -1.46 18.49
CA ALA A 90 -10.65 -2.68 19.24
C ALA A 90 -9.78 -2.47 20.47
N PHE A 91 -10.23 -3.03 21.60
CA PHE A 91 -9.53 -2.98 22.87
C PHE A 91 -8.89 -4.35 23.13
N SER A 92 -7.61 -4.36 23.50
CA SER A 92 -6.88 -5.56 23.92
C SER A 92 -6.26 -5.32 25.30
N ALA A 93 -5.58 -6.29 25.90
CA ALA A 93 -4.77 -6.08 27.11
C ALA A 93 -3.48 -5.30 26.81
N ASP A 94 -2.87 -5.53 25.64
CA ASP A 94 -1.53 -5.00 25.33
C ASP A 94 -1.54 -3.63 24.62
N ALA A 95 -2.42 -3.46 23.62
CA ALA A 95 -2.53 -2.21 22.86
C ALA A 95 -3.93 -2.00 22.28
N ASP A 96 -4.39 -0.75 22.23
CA ASP A 96 -5.65 -0.40 21.55
C ASP A 96 -5.40 -0.23 20.05
N SER A 97 -6.28 -0.79 19.22
CA SER A 97 -6.14 -0.77 17.76
C SER A 97 -7.30 -0.03 17.10
N ASP A 98 -7.00 1.01 16.34
CA ASP A 98 -7.97 1.69 15.48
C ASP A 98 -7.80 1.20 14.04
N PHE A 99 -8.84 0.58 13.48
CA PHE A 99 -8.92 0.19 12.08
C PHE A 99 -9.59 1.31 11.28
N ILE A 100 -8.92 1.76 10.23
CA ILE A 100 -9.32 2.89 9.38
C ILE A 100 -9.26 2.43 7.93
N GLU A 101 -10.24 2.82 7.13
CA GLU A 101 -10.23 2.56 5.69
C GLU A 101 -9.72 3.79 4.93
N PHE A 102 -8.69 3.61 4.10
CA PHE A 102 -8.39 4.59 3.06
C PHE A 102 -9.25 4.29 1.84
N TYR A 103 -10.46 4.84 1.85
CA TYR A 103 -11.42 4.71 0.76
C TYR A 103 -11.05 5.64 -0.39
N TRP A 104 -10.56 5.09 -1.51
CA TRP A 104 -10.04 5.87 -2.64
C TRP A 104 -10.97 5.89 -3.86
N GLN A 105 -11.98 5.02 -3.89
CA GLN A 105 -12.76 4.79 -5.11
C GLN A 105 -13.50 6.03 -5.64
N HIS A 106 -14.02 6.88 -4.75
CA HIS A 106 -14.66 8.14 -5.12
C HIS A 106 -13.75 9.13 -5.88
N LEU A 107 -12.42 8.95 -5.81
CA LEU A 107 -11.44 9.74 -6.56
C LEU A 107 -11.14 9.15 -7.94
N MET A 108 -11.61 7.93 -8.22
CA MET A 108 -11.40 7.23 -9.47
C MET A 108 -12.47 7.64 -10.48
N PRO A 109 -12.11 8.13 -11.68
CA PRO A 109 -13.08 8.40 -12.72
C PRO A 109 -13.61 7.08 -13.31
N VAL A 110 -14.86 7.11 -13.80
CA VAL A 110 -15.45 5.96 -14.48
C VAL A 110 -14.61 5.60 -15.72
N ALA A 111 -14.11 4.37 -15.76
CA ALA A 111 -13.30 3.91 -16.88
C ALA A 111 -14.13 3.83 -18.18
N GLY A 112 -13.70 4.59 -19.19
CA GLY A 112 -14.16 4.40 -20.57
C GLY A 112 -13.50 3.19 -21.23
N TRP A 113 -14.21 2.53 -22.15
CA TRP A 113 -13.74 1.35 -22.90
C TRP A 113 -12.36 1.52 -23.54
N ARG A 114 -12.08 2.74 -24.01
CA ARG A 114 -10.82 3.10 -24.64
C ARG A 114 -9.61 2.90 -23.72
N PHE A 115 -9.76 3.11 -22.41
CA PHE A 115 -8.67 2.90 -21.45
C PHE A 115 -8.38 1.42 -21.23
N VAL A 116 -9.44 0.62 -21.03
CA VAL A 116 -9.33 -0.84 -20.88
C VAL A 116 -8.68 -1.46 -22.11
N LEU A 117 -9.17 -1.10 -23.31
CA LEU A 117 -8.61 -1.58 -24.57
C LEU A 117 -7.17 -1.10 -24.79
N SER A 118 -6.85 0.15 -24.43
CA SER A 118 -5.47 0.66 -24.55
C SER A 118 -4.49 -0.07 -23.64
N TRP A 119 -4.92 -0.41 -22.42
CA TRP A 119 -4.10 -1.16 -21.47
C TRP A 119 -3.97 -2.62 -21.89
N LEU A 120 -5.06 -3.25 -22.33
CA LEU A 120 -5.04 -4.60 -22.91
C LEU A 120 -4.09 -4.67 -24.11
N TRP A 121 -4.17 -3.70 -25.03
CA TRP A 121 -3.26 -3.60 -26.17
C TRP A 121 -1.80 -3.44 -25.76
N LEU A 122 -1.53 -2.62 -24.73
CA LEU A 122 -0.20 -2.47 -24.16
C LEU A 122 0.34 -3.78 -23.58
N LEU A 123 -0.50 -4.55 -22.88
CA LEU A 123 -0.15 -5.87 -22.33
C LEU A 123 0.04 -6.93 -23.43
N MET A 124 -0.80 -6.93 -24.46
CA MET A 124 -0.71 -7.87 -25.60
C MET A 124 0.55 -7.65 -26.44
N ARG A 125 0.98 -6.40 -26.62
CA ARG A 125 2.20 -6.06 -27.36
C ARG A 125 3.49 -6.39 -26.63
N ARG A 126 3.41 -6.88 -25.38
CA ARG A 126 4.59 -7.33 -24.65
C ARG A 126 5.22 -8.54 -25.31
N PRO A 127 6.55 -8.57 -25.47
CA PRO A 127 7.26 -9.78 -25.88
C PRO A 127 6.87 -10.95 -24.97
N ARG A 128 6.69 -12.13 -25.54
CA ARG A 128 6.21 -13.30 -24.79
C ARG A 128 7.11 -13.67 -23.60
N GLY A 129 8.41 -13.40 -23.69
CA GLY A 129 9.39 -13.62 -22.61
C GLY A 129 9.21 -12.69 -21.41
N GLU A 130 8.57 -11.53 -21.58
CA GLU A 130 8.28 -10.59 -20.48
C GLU A 130 6.96 -10.92 -19.75
N VAL A 131 6.10 -11.74 -20.35
CA VAL A 131 4.82 -12.13 -19.77
C VAL A 131 5.03 -13.31 -18.83
N PRO A 132 4.65 -13.21 -17.53
CA PRO A 132 4.75 -14.32 -16.60
C PRO A 132 4.10 -15.60 -17.14
N ALA A 133 4.75 -16.75 -16.96
CA ALA A 133 4.32 -18.02 -17.54
C ALA A 133 2.84 -18.37 -17.25
N ARG A 134 2.31 -17.96 -16.09
CA ARG A 134 0.89 -18.14 -15.73
C ARG A 134 -0.09 -17.40 -16.65
N PHE A 135 0.27 -16.23 -17.17
CA PHE A 135 -0.59 -15.44 -18.08
C PHE A 135 -0.36 -15.76 -19.55
N ALA A 136 0.59 -16.65 -19.85
CA ALA A 136 0.91 -17.04 -21.20
C ALA A 136 -0.30 -17.51 -22.03
N PRO A 137 -1.17 -18.39 -21.52
CA PRO A 137 -2.26 -18.87 -22.35
C PRO A 137 -3.37 -17.81 -22.45
N LEU A 138 -3.49 -16.88 -21.49
CA LEU A 138 -4.39 -15.72 -21.62
C LEU A 138 -3.90 -14.77 -22.69
N TRP A 139 -2.59 -14.51 -22.72
CA TRP A 139 -1.96 -13.70 -23.74
C TRP A 139 -2.16 -14.30 -25.14
N TRP A 140 -1.97 -15.62 -25.30
CA TRP A 140 -2.25 -16.32 -26.56
C TRP A 140 -3.73 -16.29 -26.93
N LEU A 141 -4.63 -16.48 -25.97
CA LEU A 141 -6.07 -16.39 -26.18
C LEU A 141 -6.46 -14.99 -26.68
N CYS A 142 -5.93 -13.92 -26.08
CA CYS A 142 -6.17 -12.55 -26.53
C CYS A 142 -5.69 -12.32 -27.98
N TRP A 143 -4.52 -12.85 -28.35
CA TRP A 143 -4.03 -12.79 -29.73
C TRP A 143 -4.90 -13.60 -30.69
N LEU A 144 -5.28 -14.82 -30.32
CA LEU A 144 -6.15 -15.68 -31.12
C LEU A 144 -7.51 -15.02 -31.36
N VAL A 145 -8.12 -14.45 -30.33
CA VAL A 145 -9.37 -13.68 -30.46
C VAL A 145 -9.17 -12.47 -31.37
N THR A 146 -8.07 -11.75 -31.24
CA THR A 146 -7.79 -10.56 -32.08
C THR A 146 -7.60 -10.94 -33.56
N VAL A 147 -6.84 -12.01 -33.84
CA VAL A 147 -6.63 -12.52 -35.20
C VAL A 147 -7.95 -13.05 -35.78
N ALA A 148 -8.75 -13.78 -35.00
CA ALA A 148 -10.05 -14.28 -35.44
C ALA A 148 -11.00 -13.13 -35.81
N LEU A 149 -11.06 -12.07 -34.99
CA LEU A 149 -11.87 -10.88 -35.29
C LEU A 149 -11.36 -10.14 -36.53
N ALA A 150 -10.04 -10.00 -36.69
CA ALA A 150 -9.45 -9.36 -37.87
C ALA A 150 -9.73 -10.17 -39.15
N ALA A 151 -9.64 -11.51 -39.09
CA ALA A 151 -9.95 -12.39 -40.20
C ALA A 151 -11.44 -12.32 -40.58
N ALA A 152 -12.34 -12.30 -39.59
CA ALA A 152 -13.78 -12.15 -39.82
C ALA A 152 -14.13 -10.78 -40.44
N ALA A 153 -13.48 -9.71 -40.00
CA ALA A 153 -13.65 -8.38 -40.58
C ALA A 153 -13.14 -8.33 -42.02
N LEU A 154 -11.95 -8.89 -42.29
CA LEU A 154 -11.38 -8.97 -43.63
C LEU A 154 -12.24 -9.82 -44.57
N SER A 155 -12.75 -10.97 -44.11
CA SER A 155 -13.64 -11.81 -44.92
C SER A 155 -14.94 -11.09 -45.25
N GLY A 156 -15.49 -10.32 -44.29
CA GLY A 156 -16.69 -9.51 -44.52
C GLY A 156 -16.48 -8.38 -45.54
N LEU A 157 -15.26 -7.86 -45.65
CA LEU A 157 -14.91 -6.83 -46.65
C LEU A 157 -14.63 -7.45 -48.04
N VAL A 158 -13.88 -8.55 -48.08
CA VAL A 158 -13.35 -9.16 -49.32
C VAL A 158 -14.38 -10.05 -50.02
N ALA A 159 -15.18 -10.81 -49.27
CA ALA A 159 -16.14 -11.75 -49.88
C ALA A 159 -17.18 -11.06 -50.78
N PRO A 160 -17.76 -9.89 -50.42
CA PRO A 160 -18.63 -9.15 -51.32
C PRO A 160 -17.91 -8.63 -52.57
N LEU A 161 -16.65 -8.18 -52.43
CA LEU A 161 -15.84 -7.67 -53.54
C LEU A 161 -15.48 -8.75 -54.57
N LEU A 162 -15.31 -9.99 -54.12
CA LEU A 162 -15.01 -11.14 -54.99
C LEU A 162 -16.25 -11.92 -55.44
N GLY A 163 -17.46 -11.47 -55.09
CA GLY A 163 -18.70 -12.18 -55.42
C GLY A 163 -18.84 -13.55 -54.72
N LEU A 164 -18.09 -13.77 -53.64
CA LEU A 164 -18.10 -15.03 -52.89
C LEU A 164 -19.28 -15.01 -51.90
N ALA A 165 -20.26 -15.89 -52.11
CA ALA A 165 -21.28 -16.15 -51.11
C ALA A 165 -20.67 -16.96 -49.96
N LEU A 166 -20.44 -16.34 -48.79
CA LEU A 166 -20.01 -17.06 -47.59
C LEU A 166 -21.18 -17.92 -47.09
N PRO A 167 -21.13 -19.26 -47.20
CA PRO A 167 -22.25 -20.12 -46.83
C PRO A 167 -22.01 -20.57 -45.39
N VAL A 168 -22.48 -19.78 -44.42
CA VAL A 168 -22.53 -20.25 -43.03
C VAL A 168 -23.97 -20.15 -42.54
N PRO A 169 -24.78 -21.20 -42.73
CA PRO A 169 -26.12 -21.29 -42.15
C PRO A 169 -26.01 -21.12 -40.62
N GLY A 170 -26.67 -20.11 -40.06
CA GLY A 170 -26.63 -19.81 -38.63
C GLY A 170 -25.57 -18.80 -38.18
N ALA A 171 -24.73 -18.29 -39.10
CA ALA A 171 -23.79 -17.20 -38.82
C ALA A 171 -24.42 -16.03 -38.04
N PRO A 172 -25.55 -15.40 -38.46
CA PRO A 172 -26.08 -14.23 -37.75
C PRO A 172 -26.54 -14.54 -36.31
N LYS A 173 -26.95 -15.78 -36.02
CA LYS A 173 -27.31 -16.20 -34.65
C LYS A 173 -26.07 -16.40 -33.79
N LEU A 174 -25.02 -17.02 -34.33
CA LEU A 174 -23.74 -17.19 -33.63
C LEU A 174 -23.00 -15.86 -33.44
N THR A 175 -23.01 -14.95 -34.43
CA THR A 175 -22.49 -13.58 -34.23
C THR A 175 -23.33 -12.81 -33.23
N GLY A 176 -24.66 -12.94 -33.24
CA GLY A 176 -25.53 -12.30 -32.25
C GLY A 176 -25.23 -12.78 -30.81
N ILE A 177 -25.09 -14.09 -30.60
CA ILE A 177 -24.74 -14.67 -29.30
C ILE A 177 -23.32 -14.30 -28.89
N ALA A 178 -22.34 -14.36 -29.80
CA ALA A 178 -20.98 -13.95 -29.53
C ALA A 178 -20.90 -12.44 -29.20
N ALA A 179 -21.64 -11.59 -29.91
CA ALA A 179 -21.70 -10.16 -29.65
C ALA A 179 -22.36 -9.86 -28.30
N ALA A 180 -23.45 -10.56 -27.97
CA ALA A 180 -24.12 -10.45 -26.67
C ALA A 180 -23.24 -10.94 -25.52
N ALA A 181 -22.54 -12.07 -25.70
CA ALA A 181 -21.59 -12.59 -24.72
C ALA A 181 -20.39 -11.66 -24.53
N LEU A 182 -19.86 -11.09 -25.61
CA LEU A 182 -18.78 -10.10 -25.57
C LEU A 182 -19.24 -8.79 -24.92
N ALA A 183 -20.47 -8.36 -25.18
CA ALA A 183 -21.08 -7.18 -24.55
C ALA A 183 -21.33 -7.38 -23.05
N ALA A 184 -21.86 -8.54 -22.65
CA ALA A 184 -22.08 -8.91 -21.25
C ALA A 184 -20.76 -9.07 -20.49
N LEU A 185 -19.77 -9.76 -21.09
CA LEU A 185 -18.40 -9.83 -20.58
C LEU A 185 -17.80 -8.43 -20.47
N GLY A 186 -18.06 -7.57 -21.45
CA GLY A 186 -17.66 -6.17 -21.42
C GLY A 186 -18.23 -5.44 -20.21
N LEU A 187 -19.55 -5.46 -20.02
CA LEU A 187 -20.20 -4.80 -18.89
C LEU A 187 -19.61 -5.23 -17.53
N ALA A 188 -19.34 -6.52 -17.34
CA ALA A 188 -18.73 -7.05 -16.12
C ALA A 188 -17.25 -6.66 -15.93
N VAL A 189 -16.48 -6.60 -17.03
CA VAL A 189 -15.06 -6.25 -17.02
C VAL A 189 -14.84 -4.74 -16.80
N ARG A 190 -15.79 -3.89 -17.20
CA ARG A 190 -15.62 -2.44 -17.22
C ARG A 190 -15.34 -1.80 -15.85
N GLY A 191 -16.04 -2.22 -14.80
CA GLY A 191 -15.82 -1.69 -13.45
C GLY A 191 -14.45 -2.09 -12.91
N SER A 192 -14.25 -3.40 -12.75
CA SER A 192 -13.04 -3.90 -12.06
C SER A 192 -11.76 -3.78 -12.90
N VAL A 193 -11.78 -4.13 -14.18
CA VAL A 193 -10.55 -4.00 -15.01
C VAL A 193 -10.27 -2.53 -15.35
N GLY A 194 -11.30 -1.69 -15.33
CA GLY A 194 -11.21 -0.24 -15.52
C GLY A 194 -10.31 0.45 -14.49
N ASP A 195 -10.54 0.22 -13.19
CA ASP A 195 -9.77 0.89 -12.14
C ASP A 195 -8.30 0.48 -12.16
N ALA A 196 -8.01 -0.82 -12.36
CA ALA A 196 -6.65 -1.31 -12.57
C ALA A 196 -6.00 -0.65 -13.79
N ALA A 197 -6.73 -0.59 -14.92
CA ALA A 197 -6.23 0.04 -16.14
C ALA A 197 -5.96 1.54 -15.93
N ILE A 198 -6.74 2.26 -15.12
CA ILE A 198 -6.47 3.68 -14.86
C ILE A 198 -5.24 3.84 -13.95
N TYR A 199 -5.15 3.07 -12.86
CA TYR A 199 -4.10 3.24 -11.88
C TYR A 199 -2.73 2.70 -12.34
N LEU A 200 -2.71 1.54 -13.01
CA LEU A 200 -1.48 0.87 -13.43
C LEU A 200 -0.98 1.34 -14.80
N ASN A 201 -1.82 2.00 -15.61
CA ASN A 201 -1.39 2.51 -16.90
C ASN A 201 -0.65 3.86 -16.75
N PRO A 202 0.59 4.01 -17.25
CA PRO A 202 1.33 5.26 -17.22
C PRO A 202 0.78 6.36 -18.16
N HIS A 203 -0.36 6.15 -18.81
CA HIS A 203 -0.95 7.10 -19.76
C HIS A 203 -1.16 8.51 -19.16
N PRO A 204 -0.83 9.61 -19.88
CA PRO A 204 -0.93 10.97 -19.34
C PRO A 204 -2.32 11.34 -18.79
N ARG A 205 -3.38 10.90 -19.48
CA ARG A 205 -4.78 11.13 -19.08
C ARG A 205 -5.20 10.46 -17.77
N THR A 206 -4.41 9.54 -17.21
CA THR A 206 -4.70 8.90 -15.91
C THR A 206 -3.86 9.48 -14.77
N VAL A 207 -2.93 10.40 -15.07
CA VAL A 207 -2.02 10.99 -14.08
C VAL A 207 -2.77 11.76 -13.00
N GLU A 208 -3.80 12.51 -13.38
CA GLU A 208 -4.57 13.31 -12.43
C GLU A 208 -5.27 12.45 -11.36
N ALA A 209 -6.01 11.42 -11.78
CA ALA A 209 -6.69 10.51 -10.86
C ALA A 209 -5.71 9.83 -9.89
N ARG A 210 -4.58 9.33 -10.42
CA ARG A 210 -3.53 8.70 -9.62
C ARG A 210 -2.90 9.67 -8.63
N ASN A 211 -2.63 10.90 -9.05
CA ASN A 211 -2.08 11.95 -8.19
C ASN A 211 -3.06 12.34 -7.09
N ARG A 212 -4.36 12.46 -7.38
CA ARG A 212 -5.38 12.73 -6.35
C ARG A 212 -5.44 11.62 -5.31
N ILE A 213 -5.45 10.35 -5.74
CA ILE A 213 -5.45 9.18 -4.83
C ILE A 213 -4.17 9.18 -3.98
N ARG A 214 -3.00 9.33 -4.59
CA ARG A 214 -1.71 9.36 -3.88
C ARG A 214 -1.63 10.53 -2.91
N ALA A 215 -2.05 11.73 -3.30
CA ALA A 215 -2.07 12.91 -2.45
C ALA A 215 -3.01 12.74 -1.25
N ALA A 216 -4.22 12.20 -1.46
CA ALA A 216 -5.17 11.94 -0.38
C ALA A 216 -4.64 10.90 0.62
N GLY A 217 -4.01 9.83 0.13
CA GLY A 217 -3.43 8.78 0.97
C GLY A 217 -2.21 9.26 1.76
N VAL A 218 -1.31 10.03 1.14
CA VAL A 218 -0.18 10.66 1.85
C VAL A 218 -0.69 11.64 2.90
N ALA A 219 -1.70 12.45 2.59
CA ALA A 219 -2.29 13.38 3.55
C ALA A 219 -2.94 12.64 4.75
N LEU A 220 -3.58 11.49 4.52
CA LEU A 220 -4.09 10.65 5.61
C LEU A 220 -2.94 10.16 6.51
N LEU A 221 -1.87 9.64 5.93
CA LEU A 221 -0.69 9.24 6.70
C LEU A 221 -0.15 10.41 7.51
N GLU A 222 0.05 11.58 6.90
CA GLU A 222 0.55 12.77 7.60
C GLU A 222 -0.34 13.20 8.78
N ARG A 223 -1.68 13.17 8.62
CA ARG A 223 -2.61 13.43 9.73
C ARG A 223 -2.43 12.43 10.87
N LEU A 224 -2.32 11.13 10.57
CA LEU A 224 -2.12 10.10 11.59
C LEU A 224 -0.76 10.22 12.29
N HIS A 225 0.29 10.62 11.58
CA HIS A 225 1.60 10.92 12.16
C HIS A 225 1.55 12.14 13.11
N ALA A 226 0.74 13.15 12.78
CA ALA A 226 0.61 14.39 13.55
C ALA A 226 -0.37 14.31 14.72
N ASP A 227 -1.29 13.33 14.71
CA ASP A 227 -2.36 13.15 15.72
C ASP A 227 -1.82 12.99 17.15
N GLY A 228 -0.61 12.44 17.31
CA GLY A 228 0.03 12.24 18.62
C GLY A 228 -0.61 11.13 19.47
N ARG A 229 -1.75 10.58 19.05
CA ARG A 229 -2.42 9.45 19.72
C ARG A 229 -1.82 8.09 19.39
N TYR A 230 -1.13 7.92 18.27
CA TYR A 230 -0.63 6.62 17.80
C TYR A 230 0.88 6.48 18.04
N ASP A 231 1.30 5.28 18.47
CA ASP A 231 2.72 4.93 18.55
C ASP A 231 3.21 4.17 17.32
N ARG A 232 2.28 3.56 16.57
CA ARG A 232 2.52 2.63 15.46
C ARG A 232 1.41 2.71 14.41
N ILE A 233 1.77 2.67 13.13
CA ILE A 233 0.86 2.54 12.00
C ILE A 233 1.21 1.28 11.20
N MET A 234 0.19 0.50 10.84
CA MET A 234 0.29 -0.63 9.92
C MET A 234 -0.54 -0.30 8.69
N VAL A 235 0.01 -0.51 7.51
CA VAL A 235 -0.71 -0.31 6.24
C VAL A 235 -0.96 -1.67 5.61
N VAL A 236 -2.23 -1.99 5.39
CA VAL A 236 -2.69 -3.23 4.78
C VAL A 236 -3.30 -2.91 3.44
N GLY A 237 -2.72 -3.43 2.36
CA GLY A 237 -3.26 -3.26 1.02
C GLY A 237 -3.71 -4.59 0.44
N HIS A 238 -4.93 -4.67 -0.07
CA HIS A 238 -5.44 -5.83 -0.80
C HIS A 238 -5.50 -5.54 -2.30
N SER A 239 -5.04 -6.48 -3.14
CA SER A 239 -5.11 -6.36 -4.60
C SER A 239 -4.49 -5.03 -5.09
N LEU A 240 -5.20 -4.21 -5.88
CA LEU A 240 -4.74 -2.86 -6.28
C LEU A 240 -4.38 -1.96 -5.08
N GLY A 241 -5.06 -2.13 -3.95
CA GLY A 241 -4.73 -1.44 -2.69
C GLY A 241 -3.33 -1.75 -2.19
N SER A 242 -2.75 -2.91 -2.50
CA SER A 242 -1.34 -3.22 -2.23
C SER A 242 -0.38 -2.31 -3.01
N VAL A 243 -0.71 -2.01 -4.28
CA VAL A 243 0.08 -1.11 -5.14
C VAL A 243 -0.04 0.32 -4.64
N ILE A 244 -1.26 0.75 -4.30
CA ILE A 244 -1.50 2.06 -3.70
C ILE A 244 -0.71 2.19 -2.40
N GLY A 245 -0.80 1.22 -1.48
CA GLY A 245 -0.06 1.24 -0.22
C GLY A 245 1.45 1.36 -0.43
N TYR A 246 2.02 0.56 -1.33
CA TYR A 246 3.43 0.65 -1.71
C TYR A 246 3.82 2.06 -2.17
N ASP A 247 3.05 2.66 -3.09
CA ASP A 247 3.27 4.01 -3.58
C ASP A 247 3.18 5.06 -2.45
N LEU A 248 2.15 4.97 -1.61
CA LEU A 248 1.93 5.90 -0.50
C LEU A 248 3.11 5.91 0.47
N LEU A 249 3.66 4.74 0.80
CA LEU A 249 4.80 4.61 1.70
C LEU A 249 6.04 5.28 1.11
N GLY A 250 6.33 5.04 -0.17
CA GLY A 250 7.45 5.68 -0.87
C GLY A 250 7.35 7.21 -0.83
N PHE A 251 6.20 7.77 -1.23
CA PHE A 251 6.01 9.22 -1.26
C PHE A 251 5.97 9.86 0.13
N ALA A 252 5.32 9.22 1.11
CA ALA A 252 5.25 9.73 2.47
C ALA A 252 6.63 9.72 3.15
N TRP A 253 7.43 8.67 2.93
CA TRP A 253 8.78 8.59 3.46
C TRP A 253 9.71 9.62 2.83
N GLN A 254 9.63 9.87 1.52
CA GLN A 254 10.40 10.94 0.87
C GLN A 254 10.15 12.31 1.53
N ARG A 255 8.88 12.63 1.81
CA ARG A 255 8.50 13.88 2.49
C ARG A 255 8.99 13.92 3.93
N GLU A 256 8.91 12.81 4.67
CA GLU A 256 9.40 12.73 6.05
C GLU A 256 10.93 12.79 6.13
N SER A 257 11.66 12.09 5.26
CA SER A 257 13.13 12.11 5.19
C SER A 257 13.65 13.52 4.93
N GLU A 258 13.00 14.24 4.02
CA GLU A 258 13.30 15.63 3.69
C GLU A 258 12.92 16.59 4.84
N ALA A 259 11.80 16.37 5.52
CA ALA A 259 11.42 17.15 6.69
C ALA A 259 12.35 16.89 7.89
N LEU A 260 12.81 15.65 8.08
CA LEU A 260 13.81 15.26 9.07
C LEU A 260 15.15 15.93 8.78
N ARG A 261 15.58 15.95 7.51
CA ARG A 261 16.79 16.67 7.10
C ARG A 261 16.75 18.13 7.56
N ARG A 262 15.66 18.85 7.26
CA ARG A 262 15.50 20.25 7.69
C ARG A 262 15.49 20.41 9.21
N ARG A 263 14.85 19.49 9.95
CA ARG A 263 14.84 19.51 11.42
C ARG A 263 16.25 19.33 12.00
N LEU A 264 17.01 18.37 11.48
CA LEU A 264 18.38 18.12 11.91
C LEU A 264 19.30 19.30 11.59
N GLU A 265 19.14 19.93 10.44
CA GLU A 265 19.88 21.14 10.05
C GLU A 265 19.54 22.35 10.94
N ALA A 266 18.32 22.43 11.48
CA ALA A 266 17.88 23.55 12.31
C ALA A 266 18.19 23.38 13.80
N VAL A 267 17.96 22.17 14.36
CA VAL A 267 17.95 21.93 15.81
C VAL A 267 19.02 20.90 16.24
N GLY A 268 19.58 20.14 15.31
CA GLY A 268 20.44 19.00 15.61
C GLY A 268 19.66 17.75 16.04
N PRO A 269 20.35 16.60 16.22
CA PRO A 269 19.72 15.37 16.67
C PRO A 269 19.30 15.45 18.13
N ALA A 270 18.16 14.83 18.45
CA ALA A 270 17.70 14.71 19.83
C ALA A 270 18.40 13.59 20.65
N ALA A 271 19.28 12.78 20.03
CA ALA A 271 19.89 11.61 20.69
C ALA A 271 21.31 11.27 20.17
N ASP A 272 21.92 10.25 20.79
CA ASP A 272 23.29 9.75 20.61
C ASP A 272 23.67 9.47 19.13
N PRO A 273 24.80 10.02 18.62
CA PRO A 273 25.29 9.77 17.27
C PRO A 273 25.85 8.36 17.00
N THR A 274 26.00 7.48 17.99
CA THR A 274 26.62 6.14 17.79
C THR A 274 25.84 5.21 16.87
N GLN A 275 24.51 5.35 16.81
CA GLN A 275 23.58 4.63 15.91
C GLN A 275 23.84 3.12 15.71
N PRO A 276 23.95 2.33 16.80
CA PRO A 276 24.24 0.90 16.71
C PRO A 276 23.17 0.09 15.98
N ARG A 277 21.90 0.54 15.95
CA ARG A 277 20.82 -0.21 15.29
C ARG A 277 20.87 -0.04 13.78
N LEU A 278 21.25 1.14 13.30
CA LEU A 278 21.57 1.36 11.89
C LEU A 278 22.70 0.45 11.44
N ALA A 279 23.80 0.37 12.21
CA ALA A 279 24.93 -0.50 11.87
C ALA A 279 24.49 -1.98 11.77
N ARG A 280 23.64 -2.45 12.70
CA ARG A 280 23.06 -3.81 12.64
C ARG A 280 22.18 -4.03 11.42
N ALA A 281 21.34 -3.04 11.06
CA ALA A 281 20.48 -3.15 9.89
C ALA A 281 21.28 -3.16 8.58
N GLU A 282 22.32 -2.34 8.45
CA GLU A 282 23.22 -2.36 7.29
C GLU A 282 24.01 -3.67 7.19
N ALA A 283 24.46 -4.21 8.32
CA ALA A 283 25.11 -5.52 8.38
C ALA A 283 24.16 -6.65 7.97
N ALA A 284 22.92 -6.67 8.49
CA ALA A 284 21.91 -7.67 8.13
C ALA A 284 21.56 -7.59 6.64
N ALA A 285 21.42 -6.38 6.08
CA ALA A 285 21.21 -6.17 4.64
C ALA A 285 22.38 -6.72 3.79
N GLY A 286 23.62 -6.62 4.28
CA GLY A 286 24.79 -7.20 3.61
C GLY A 286 24.89 -8.71 3.72
N ALA A 287 24.43 -9.28 4.85
CA ALA A 287 24.55 -10.71 5.14
C ALA A 287 23.50 -11.59 4.43
N GLY A 288 22.36 -11.03 3.99
CA GLY A 288 21.32 -11.83 3.34
C GLY A 288 20.34 -12.52 4.31
N ASP A 289 20.40 -12.22 5.61
CA ASP A 289 19.57 -12.87 6.63
C ASP A 289 18.21 -12.17 6.77
N GLY A 290 17.15 -12.77 6.20
CA GLY A 290 15.78 -12.24 6.24
C GLY A 290 15.18 -12.08 7.64
N ALA A 291 15.51 -12.98 8.58
CA ALA A 291 14.97 -12.93 9.93
C ALA A 291 15.65 -11.83 10.76
N ALA A 292 16.99 -11.79 10.71
CA ALA A 292 17.76 -10.73 11.35
C ALA A 292 17.43 -9.36 10.74
N TRP A 293 17.25 -9.28 9.42
CA TRP A 293 16.85 -8.06 8.71
C TRP A 293 15.54 -7.48 9.26
N ARG A 294 14.49 -8.30 9.39
CA ARG A 294 13.20 -7.83 9.91
C ARG A 294 13.29 -7.25 11.31
N GLN A 295 14.05 -7.89 12.19
CA GLN A 295 14.24 -7.37 13.55
C GLN A 295 15.07 -6.08 13.52
N ALA A 296 16.15 -6.05 12.73
CA ALA A 296 17.02 -4.88 12.62
C ALA A 296 16.29 -3.65 12.06
N VAL A 297 15.37 -3.82 11.11
CA VAL A 297 14.51 -2.72 10.60
C VAL A 297 13.59 -2.17 11.69
N ARG A 298 12.99 -3.03 12.52
CA ARG A 298 12.13 -2.60 13.65
C ARG A 298 12.94 -1.84 14.69
N ASP A 299 14.15 -2.31 14.98
CA ASP A 299 15.08 -1.67 15.91
C ASP A 299 15.57 -0.31 15.36
N LEU A 300 15.92 -0.26 14.07
CA LEU A 300 16.32 0.97 13.37
C LEU A 300 15.19 1.99 13.32
N HIS A 301 13.94 1.57 13.13
CA HIS A 301 12.78 2.46 13.19
C HIS A 301 12.76 3.27 14.50
N TYR A 302 12.98 2.62 15.65
CA TYR A 302 13.05 3.32 16.94
C TYR A 302 14.23 4.29 17.02
N GLU A 303 15.39 3.92 16.49
CA GLU A 303 16.58 4.78 16.48
C GLU A 303 16.38 6.04 15.62
N GLN A 304 15.80 5.88 14.41
CA GLN A 304 15.47 7.01 13.53
C GLN A 304 14.46 7.95 14.21
N ARG A 305 13.49 7.41 14.95
CA ARG A 305 12.57 8.24 15.74
C ARG A 305 13.26 9.02 16.85
N ARG A 306 14.25 8.43 17.54
CA ARG A 306 15.01 9.11 18.60
C ARG A 306 15.85 10.27 18.09
N ILE A 307 16.32 10.22 16.84
CA ILE A 307 17.04 11.37 16.24
C ILE A 307 16.09 12.44 15.68
N GLY A 308 14.78 12.20 15.69
CA GLY A 308 13.76 13.19 15.33
C GLY A 308 12.84 12.81 14.17
N ALA A 309 12.93 11.59 13.63
CA ALA A 309 11.95 11.11 12.64
C ALA A 309 10.57 11.00 13.28
N ARG A 310 9.55 11.48 12.58
CA ARG A 310 8.15 11.37 13.01
C ARG A 310 7.47 10.13 12.45
N TRP A 311 8.15 9.34 11.63
CA TRP A 311 7.63 8.14 10.98
C TRP A 311 7.09 7.11 11.99
N LEU A 312 5.83 6.71 11.83
CA LEU A 312 5.14 5.74 12.68
C LEU A 312 4.82 4.43 11.95
N VAL A 313 4.97 4.38 10.62
CA VAL A 313 4.65 3.20 9.82
C VAL A 313 5.70 2.12 10.04
N THR A 314 5.32 1.03 10.69
CA THR A 314 6.24 -0.08 10.96
C THR A 314 6.05 -1.24 10.02
N ASP A 315 4.86 -1.42 9.45
CA ASP A 315 4.52 -2.58 8.63
C ASP A 315 3.73 -2.18 7.39
N LEU A 316 4.15 -2.73 6.26
CA LEU A 316 3.34 -2.91 5.06
C LEU A 316 2.93 -4.38 4.98
N VAL A 317 1.63 -4.65 4.97
CA VAL A 317 1.05 -5.98 4.75
C VAL A 317 0.31 -5.99 3.43
N THR A 318 0.74 -6.81 2.47
CA THR A 318 0.08 -6.91 1.17
C THR A 318 -0.64 -8.24 1.01
N LEU A 319 -1.86 -8.22 0.48
CA LEU A 319 -2.75 -9.39 0.34
C LEU A 319 -3.13 -9.55 -1.14
N GLY A 320 -2.77 -10.67 -1.75
CA GLY A 320 -3.10 -10.92 -3.16
C GLY A 320 -2.52 -9.88 -4.11
N SER A 321 -1.29 -9.46 -3.83
CA SER A 321 -0.70 -8.29 -4.47
C SER A 321 -0.32 -8.54 -5.94
N PRO A 322 -0.82 -7.72 -6.89
CA PRO A 322 -0.37 -7.78 -8.28
C PRO A 322 1.08 -7.30 -8.45
N LEU A 323 1.71 -6.76 -7.39
CA LEU A 323 3.15 -6.46 -7.37
C LEU A 323 4.01 -7.71 -7.65
N ALA A 324 3.46 -8.92 -7.51
CA ALA A 324 4.11 -10.14 -7.98
C ALA A 324 4.44 -10.10 -9.48
N HIS A 325 3.88 -9.14 -10.22
CA HIS A 325 4.07 -8.92 -11.67
C HIS A 325 4.59 -7.51 -11.94
N ALA A 326 5.36 -6.93 -11.01
CA ALA A 326 5.78 -5.53 -11.08
C ALA A 326 6.58 -5.18 -12.35
N SER A 327 7.37 -6.10 -12.91
CA SER A 327 8.06 -5.89 -14.19
C SER A 327 7.10 -5.65 -15.37
N LEU A 328 5.91 -6.24 -15.32
CA LEU A 328 4.84 -6.08 -16.32
C LEU A 328 3.98 -4.84 -16.04
N LEU A 329 3.68 -4.57 -14.76
CA LEU A 329 2.69 -3.56 -14.34
C LEU A 329 3.30 -2.19 -14.03
N LEU A 330 4.47 -2.15 -13.40
CA LEU A 330 5.15 -0.91 -12.98
C LEU A 330 6.30 -0.52 -13.92
N ALA A 331 6.77 -1.44 -14.75
CA ALA A 331 7.90 -1.24 -15.64
C ALA A 331 7.57 -1.63 -17.10
N ARG A 332 8.56 -1.42 -17.97
CA ARG A 332 8.51 -1.88 -19.37
C ARG A 332 9.19 -3.24 -19.60
N GLY A 333 9.23 -4.11 -18.60
CA GLY A 333 9.95 -5.38 -18.64
C GLY A 333 11.02 -5.46 -17.55
N ALA A 334 11.77 -6.57 -17.53
CA ALA A 334 12.79 -6.85 -16.51
C ALA A 334 13.93 -5.82 -16.51
N ASP A 335 14.40 -5.38 -17.68
CA ASP A 335 15.49 -4.40 -17.75
C ASP A 335 15.06 -3.00 -17.30
N ASP A 336 13.84 -2.57 -17.66
CA ASP A 336 13.30 -1.28 -17.21
C ASP A 336 13.05 -1.30 -15.70
N TRP A 337 12.59 -2.43 -15.17
CA TRP A 337 12.48 -2.67 -13.73
C TRP A 337 13.85 -2.50 -13.05
N ALA A 338 14.86 -3.23 -13.50
CA ALA A 338 16.21 -3.17 -12.93
C ALA A 338 16.79 -1.75 -12.98
N ARG A 339 16.60 -1.01 -14.09
CA ARG A 339 17.04 0.39 -14.20
C ARG A 339 16.33 1.31 -13.22
N ARG A 340 15.01 1.18 -13.04
CA ARG A 340 14.22 2.01 -12.11
C ARG A 340 14.61 1.74 -10.66
N VAL A 341 14.83 0.47 -10.31
CA VAL A 341 15.38 0.08 -9.00
C VAL A 341 16.76 0.70 -8.82
N ALA A 342 17.69 0.55 -9.77
CA ALA A 342 19.02 1.14 -9.71
C ALA A 342 19.02 2.67 -9.58
N ARG A 343 18.05 3.36 -10.20
CA ARG A 343 17.81 4.81 -10.07
C ARG A 343 17.08 5.19 -8.78
N ARG A 344 16.78 4.23 -7.92
CA ARG A 344 16.05 4.42 -6.66
C ARG A 344 14.63 4.99 -6.84
N GLU A 345 14.04 4.79 -8.01
CA GLU A 345 12.65 5.19 -8.31
C GLU A 345 11.63 4.22 -7.70
N LEU A 346 12.04 2.98 -7.44
CA LEU A 346 11.21 1.90 -6.91
C LEU A 346 11.88 1.32 -5.66
N PRO A 347 11.35 1.61 -4.46
CA PRO A 347 11.85 1.03 -3.22
C PRO A 347 11.78 -0.51 -3.20
N VAL A 348 12.85 -1.13 -2.69
CA VAL A 348 13.02 -2.59 -2.53
C VAL A 348 13.40 -2.91 -1.09
N ALA A 349 13.25 -4.17 -0.68
CA ALA A 349 13.58 -4.67 0.65
C ALA A 349 14.57 -5.86 0.55
N PRO A 350 15.79 -5.75 1.12
CA PRO A 350 16.37 -4.55 1.73
C PRO A 350 16.58 -3.41 0.72
N PRO A 351 16.68 -2.15 1.17
CA PRO A 351 17.03 -1.04 0.31
C PRO A 351 18.38 -1.22 -0.38
N LEU A 352 18.52 -0.62 -1.56
CA LEU A 352 19.81 -0.55 -2.24
C LEU A 352 20.84 0.21 -1.41
N ARG A 353 22.05 -0.34 -1.36
CA ARG A 353 23.20 0.23 -0.64
C ARG A 353 24.09 1.00 -1.60
N GLU A 354 24.37 2.27 -1.26
CA GLU A 354 25.41 3.09 -1.87
C GLU A 354 26.79 2.53 -1.52
N ASP A 355 27.69 2.53 -2.51
CA ASP A 355 29.05 1.98 -2.41
C ASP A 355 29.12 0.54 -1.87
N GLY A 356 28.01 -0.21 -2.00
CA GLY A 356 27.85 -1.55 -1.43
C GLY A 356 27.76 -1.58 0.09
N ALA A 357 27.75 -0.43 0.77
CA ALA A 357 27.89 -0.31 2.20
C ALA A 357 26.64 0.21 2.92
N HIS A 358 25.98 1.25 2.40
CA HIS A 358 25.02 2.02 3.20
C HIS A 358 23.73 2.36 2.45
N PHE A 359 22.58 2.15 3.08
CA PHE A 359 21.30 2.71 2.60
C PHE A 359 20.91 3.99 3.37
N SER A 360 21.87 4.53 4.12
CA SER A 360 21.78 5.75 4.90
C SER A 360 22.83 6.77 4.43
N TYR A 361 22.59 8.04 4.71
CA TYR A 361 23.53 9.12 4.42
C TYR A 361 23.89 9.90 5.68
N GLU A 362 25.10 10.46 5.73
CA GLU A 362 25.50 11.35 6.81
C GLU A 362 24.84 12.73 6.69
N ARG A 363 24.43 13.28 7.83
CA ARG A 363 24.02 14.68 7.99
C ARG A 363 24.80 15.34 9.11
N ARG A 364 25.12 16.61 8.87
CA ARG A 364 25.82 17.46 9.81
C ARG A 364 24.77 18.19 10.63
N ALA A 365 24.81 18.01 11.94
CA ALA A 365 24.07 18.86 12.86
C ALA A 365 24.71 20.26 12.95
N PRO A 366 23.96 21.29 13.38
CA PRO A 366 24.53 22.54 13.86
C PRO A 366 25.68 22.31 14.85
N PRO A 367 26.68 23.20 14.91
CA PRO A 367 27.73 23.11 15.91
C PRO A 367 27.13 23.19 17.31
N GLN A 368 27.37 22.18 18.15
CA GLN A 368 27.02 22.21 19.57
C GLN A 368 28.32 22.39 20.36
N GLY A 369 28.68 23.65 20.60
CA GLY A 369 30.00 24.02 21.12
C GLY A 369 31.12 23.68 20.12
N ARG A 370 32.16 22.95 20.57
CA ARG A 370 33.29 22.52 19.73
C ARG A 370 33.03 21.24 18.91
N ARG A 371 31.91 20.53 19.15
CA ARG A 371 31.59 19.27 18.47
C ARG A 371 30.60 19.49 17.33
N ARG A 372 30.83 18.78 16.22
CA ARG A 372 29.89 18.65 15.10
C ARG A 372 29.45 17.18 15.04
N PRO A 373 28.46 16.76 15.84
CA PRO A 373 28.00 15.38 15.80
C PRO A 373 27.48 15.06 14.39
N ARG A 374 27.88 13.90 13.88
CA ARG A 374 27.41 13.36 12.60
C ARG A 374 26.36 12.32 12.91
N VAL A 375 25.27 12.35 12.17
CA VAL A 375 24.15 11.41 12.32
C VAL A 375 23.80 10.91 10.94
N ARG A 376 23.56 9.62 10.82
CA ARG A 376 23.09 9.00 9.59
C ARG A 376 21.58 8.85 9.57
N VAL A 377 20.98 9.28 8.47
CA VAL A 377 19.54 9.20 8.25
C VAL A 377 19.30 8.21 7.13
N VAL A 378 18.27 7.39 7.28
CA VAL A 378 17.85 6.47 6.22
C VAL A 378 17.47 7.25 4.96
N ASP A 379 17.97 6.81 3.81
CA ASP A 379 17.79 7.52 2.55
C ASP A 379 16.32 7.66 2.15
N HIS A 380 15.99 8.72 1.42
CA HIS A 380 14.64 9.02 0.96
C HIS A 380 14.03 7.91 0.08
N ALA A 381 14.83 7.07 -0.58
CA ALA A 381 14.35 5.92 -1.34
C ALA A 381 14.31 4.61 -0.52
N ALA A 382 14.82 4.63 0.71
CA ALA A 382 15.02 3.45 1.55
C ALA A 382 13.89 3.25 2.59
N VAL A 383 12.62 3.45 2.21
CA VAL A 383 11.47 3.31 3.14
C VAL A 383 11.44 1.94 3.84
N PHE A 384 11.85 0.88 3.14
CA PHE A 384 11.92 -0.47 3.73
C PHE A 384 13.12 -0.68 4.69
N GLY A 385 13.93 0.35 4.91
CA GLY A 385 14.90 0.40 6.02
C GLY A 385 14.28 0.79 7.36
N VAL A 386 13.06 1.33 7.36
CA VAL A 386 12.32 1.75 8.57
C VAL A 386 10.89 1.18 8.66
N THR A 387 10.52 0.34 7.70
CA THR A 387 9.21 -0.32 7.60
C THR A 387 9.42 -1.75 7.09
N VAL A 388 8.91 -2.75 7.80
CA VAL A 388 8.97 -4.14 7.33
C VAL A 388 7.85 -4.44 6.34
N TRP A 389 8.11 -5.31 5.37
CA TRP A 389 7.12 -5.75 4.39
C TRP A 389 6.81 -7.23 4.59
N THR A 390 5.53 -7.55 4.78
CA THR A 390 4.98 -8.90 4.77
C THR A 390 3.98 -9.04 3.62
N ASN A 391 4.09 -10.08 2.80
CA ASN A 391 3.16 -10.33 1.69
C ASN A 391 2.49 -11.70 1.86
N LEU A 392 1.16 -11.74 1.84
CA LEU A 392 0.37 -12.97 1.88
C LEU A 392 -0.20 -13.23 0.49
N TYR A 393 -0.04 -14.44 0.00
CA TYR A 393 -0.57 -14.84 -1.30
C TYR A 393 -1.07 -16.29 -1.29
N PHE A 394 -2.15 -16.56 -2.03
CA PHE A 394 -2.55 -17.93 -2.32
C PHE A 394 -1.74 -18.45 -3.52
N PRO A 395 -0.95 -19.53 -3.38
CA PRO A 395 -0.23 -20.10 -4.51
C PRO A 395 -1.18 -20.51 -5.64
N ALA A 396 -1.02 -19.91 -6.81
CA ALA A 396 -1.81 -20.25 -7.98
C ALA A 396 -1.43 -21.65 -8.50
N ARG A 397 -2.43 -22.52 -8.64
CA ARG A 397 -2.28 -23.84 -9.29
C ARG A 397 -3.21 -23.90 -10.49
N GLY A 398 -2.64 -23.72 -11.69
CA GLY A 398 -3.43 -23.49 -12.89
C GLY A 398 -4.12 -22.13 -12.85
N TRP A 399 -5.31 -22.03 -13.45
CA TRP A 399 -6.01 -20.76 -13.66
C TRP A 399 -7.03 -20.41 -12.56
N TRP A 400 -7.60 -21.44 -11.90
CA TRP A 400 -8.81 -21.28 -11.10
C TRP A 400 -8.60 -21.55 -9.60
N ARG A 401 -7.54 -22.29 -9.23
CA ARG A 401 -7.19 -22.61 -7.83
C ARG A 401 -6.11 -21.66 -7.33
N GLY A 402 -6.37 -21.06 -6.16
CA GLY A 402 -5.51 -20.04 -5.56
C GLY A 402 -5.85 -18.64 -6.06
N ASP A 403 -4.85 -17.78 -6.12
CA ASP A 403 -4.99 -16.38 -6.53
C ASP A 403 -4.23 -16.14 -7.86
N PRO A 404 -4.94 -15.95 -8.99
CA PRO A 404 -4.29 -15.71 -10.27
C PRO A 404 -3.70 -14.29 -10.42
N ILE A 405 -4.10 -13.35 -9.55
CA ILE A 405 -3.67 -11.94 -9.58
C ILE A 405 -2.47 -11.73 -8.65
N GLY A 406 -2.53 -12.34 -7.47
CA GLY A 406 -1.50 -12.26 -6.44
C GLY A 406 -0.35 -13.25 -6.65
N GLY A 407 0.71 -13.09 -5.87
CA GLY A 407 1.81 -14.04 -5.81
C GLY A 407 2.91 -13.57 -4.86
N ALA A 408 4.01 -14.34 -4.82
CA ALA A 408 5.23 -13.92 -4.14
C ALA A 408 5.78 -12.64 -4.79
N VAL A 409 6.16 -11.66 -3.97
CA VAL A 409 6.68 -10.36 -4.44
C VAL A 409 8.19 -10.24 -4.25
N ALA A 410 8.79 -11.01 -3.33
CA ALA A 410 10.23 -11.01 -3.08
C ALA A 410 11.09 -11.23 -4.34
N PRO A 411 10.69 -12.02 -5.36
CA PRO A 411 11.48 -12.14 -6.59
C PRO A 411 11.74 -10.82 -7.32
N ALA A 412 10.81 -9.85 -7.23
CA ALA A 412 10.98 -8.53 -7.82
C ALA A 412 11.52 -7.50 -6.83
N PHE A 413 11.09 -7.58 -5.56
CA PHE A 413 11.35 -6.55 -4.54
C PHE A 413 12.46 -6.89 -3.55
N GLY A 414 13.08 -8.06 -3.65
CA GLY A 414 14.16 -8.50 -2.78
C GLY A 414 13.72 -9.40 -1.62
N TRP A 415 14.69 -10.13 -1.07
CA TRP A 415 14.51 -11.15 -0.03
C TRP A 415 14.12 -10.58 1.34
N GLY A 416 14.19 -9.27 1.53
CA GLY A 416 13.74 -8.59 2.74
C GLY A 416 12.22 -8.49 2.85
N VAL A 417 11.49 -8.81 1.77
CA VAL A 417 10.04 -9.01 1.83
C VAL A 417 9.72 -10.41 2.36
N TRP A 418 8.90 -10.48 3.40
CA TRP A 418 8.48 -11.76 3.96
C TRP A 418 7.24 -12.30 3.24
N ASP A 419 7.48 -13.11 2.22
CA ASP A 419 6.45 -13.82 1.47
C ASP A 419 5.90 -15.00 2.27
N ARG A 420 4.59 -15.02 2.52
CA ARG A 420 3.84 -16.07 3.20
C ARG A 420 2.80 -16.65 2.24
N ALA A 421 3.03 -17.89 1.81
CA ALA A 421 1.99 -18.67 1.16
C ALA A 421 0.89 -18.99 2.20
N VAL A 422 -0.37 -18.75 1.84
CA VAL A 422 -1.52 -18.97 2.72
C VAL A 422 -2.54 -19.93 2.09
N THR A 423 -3.42 -20.49 2.91
CA THR A 423 -4.47 -21.44 2.50
C THR A 423 -5.87 -20.92 2.81
N THR A 424 -6.86 -21.43 2.07
CA THR A 424 -8.27 -21.21 2.37
C THR A 424 -9.08 -22.43 1.94
N ARG A 425 -10.11 -22.76 2.72
CA ARG A 425 -11.08 -23.81 2.39
C ARG A 425 -12.38 -23.24 1.80
N VAL A 426 -12.51 -21.91 1.78
CA VAL A 426 -13.66 -21.24 1.18
C VAL A 426 -13.74 -21.65 -0.29
N ARG A 427 -14.90 -22.18 -0.70
CA ARG A 427 -15.13 -22.70 -2.06
C ARG A 427 -14.05 -23.70 -2.52
N GLY A 428 -13.43 -24.44 -1.61
CA GLY A 428 -12.35 -25.38 -1.93
C GLY A 428 -11.08 -24.74 -2.49
N GLY A 429 -10.84 -23.45 -2.21
CA GLY A 429 -9.68 -22.70 -2.70
C GLY A 429 -9.80 -22.18 -4.14
N TRP A 430 -11.01 -22.20 -4.70
CA TRP A 430 -11.28 -21.65 -6.03
C TRP A 430 -11.50 -20.13 -5.95
N LEU A 431 -10.86 -19.39 -6.88
CA LEU A 431 -10.94 -17.93 -6.96
C LEU A 431 -10.67 -17.25 -5.60
N ALA A 432 -9.58 -17.67 -4.94
CA ALA A 432 -9.28 -17.32 -3.56
C ALA A 432 -8.91 -15.84 -3.35
N HIS A 433 -8.74 -15.05 -4.42
CA HIS A 433 -8.25 -13.67 -4.37
C HIS A 433 -9.02 -12.76 -3.38
N ALA A 434 -10.31 -12.96 -3.19
CA ALA A 434 -11.13 -12.15 -2.28
C ALA A 434 -11.22 -12.73 -0.84
N HIS A 435 -10.56 -13.86 -0.56
CA HIS A 435 -10.78 -14.67 0.65
C HIS A 435 -9.62 -14.63 1.66
N TYR A 436 -8.82 -13.56 1.66
CA TYR A 436 -7.66 -13.41 2.57
C TYR A 436 -8.04 -13.24 4.05
N TRP A 437 -9.24 -12.75 4.33
CA TRP A 437 -9.75 -12.55 5.70
C TRP A 437 -11.11 -13.24 5.91
N THR A 438 -11.53 -14.11 4.98
CA THR A 438 -12.77 -14.87 5.13
C THR A 438 -12.54 -16.07 6.05
N ARG A 439 -13.25 -16.12 7.16
CA ARG A 439 -13.22 -17.24 8.11
C ARG A 439 -14.05 -18.43 7.61
N TYR A 440 -13.66 -19.65 8.00
CA TYR A 440 -14.36 -20.89 7.68
C TYR A 440 -14.32 -21.87 8.86
N PRO A 441 -15.24 -22.85 8.93
CA PRO A 441 -15.25 -23.85 10.00
C PRO A 441 -13.92 -24.63 10.09
N GLY A 442 -13.35 -24.70 11.29
CA GLY A 442 -12.07 -25.38 11.55
C GLY A 442 -10.83 -24.55 11.21
N LEU A 443 -10.98 -23.23 11.01
CA LEU A 443 -9.88 -22.26 10.84
C LEU A 443 -8.84 -22.38 11.97
N GLU A 444 -9.28 -22.64 13.20
CA GLU A 444 -8.44 -22.69 14.41
C GLU A 444 -7.40 -23.81 14.34
N ARG A 445 -7.66 -24.85 13.53
CA ARG A 445 -6.75 -25.98 13.31
C ARG A 445 -5.81 -25.78 12.13
N ASP A 446 -6.04 -24.75 11.32
CA ASP A 446 -5.31 -24.47 10.07
C ASP A 446 -4.34 -23.30 10.29
N ARG A 447 -3.10 -23.63 10.64
CA ARG A 447 -2.05 -22.64 10.98
C ARG A 447 -1.66 -21.77 9.79
N ASP A 448 -1.83 -22.28 8.57
CA ASP A 448 -1.49 -21.58 7.33
C ASP A 448 -2.69 -20.85 6.71
N ALA A 449 -3.84 -20.89 7.38
CA ALA A 449 -5.04 -20.20 6.91
C ALA A 449 -4.80 -18.69 6.81
N ALA A 450 -5.28 -18.09 5.72
CA ALA A 450 -5.05 -16.67 5.45
C ALA A 450 -5.46 -15.74 6.61
N PRO A 451 -6.62 -15.89 7.27
CA PRO A 451 -6.96 -15.05 8.42
C PRO A 451 -6.00 -15.22 9.60
N SER A 452 -5.56 -16.45 9.89
CA SER A 452 -4.63 -16.75 10.99
C SER A 452 -3.25 -16.09 10.75
N VAL A 453 -2.71 -16.25 9.54
CA VAL A 453 -1.43 -15.65 9.15
C VAL A 453 -1.53 -14.13 9.07
N LEU A 454 -2.68 -13.58 8.67
CA LEU A 454 -2.94 -12.14 8.65
C LEU A 454 -2.94 -11.57 10.07
N THR A 455 -3.69 -12.17 11.00
CA THR A 455 -3.72 -11.75 12.41
C THR A 455 -2.34 -11.82 13.03
N ASP A 456 -1.59 -12.91 12.78
CA ASP A 456 -0.19 -13.00 13.20
C ASP A 456 0.60 -11.83 12.60
N SER A 457 0.56 -11.61 11.28
CA SER A 457 1.35 -10.59 10.58
C SER A 457 1.16 -9.17 11.10
N LEU A 458 -0.06 -8.81 11.54
CA LEU A 458 -0.35 -7.50 12.13
C LEU A 458 0.32 -7.29 13.49
N ASP A 459 0.57 -8.35 14.25
CA ASP A 459 1.16 -8.28 15.60
C ASP A 459 0.38 -7.30 16.50
N LEU A 460 -0.95 -7.46 16.59
CA LEU A 460 -1.80 -6.52 17.33
C LEU A 460 -1.48 -6.50 18.84
N SER A 461 -0.98 -7.60 19.40
CA SER A 461 -0.49 -7.68 20.78
C SER A 461 0.91 -7.10 20.97
N ARG A 462 1.57 -6.64 19.90
CA ARG A 462 2.95 -6.11 19.92
C ARG A 462 3.96 -7.08 20.54
N ALA A 463 3.80 -8.38 20.26
CA ALA A 463 4.74 -9.40 20.70
C ALA A 463 6.13 -9.17 20.07
N ARG A 464 6.18 -8.70 18.82
CA ARG A 464 7.44 -8.48 18.07
C ARG A 464 7.88 -7.02 18.05
N LEU A 465 6.95 -6.06 18.08
CA LEU A 465 7.28 -4.63 18.16
C LEU A 465 7.35 -4.15 19.62
N ARG A 466 8.43 -4.50 20.33
CA ARG A 466 8.70 -3.98 21.67
C ARG A 466 9.78 -2.90 21.60
N PRO A 467 9.68 -1.81 22.40
CA PRO A 467 10.82 -0.93 22.61
C PRO A 467 12.01 -1.79 23.04
N PRO A 468 13.18 -1.63 22.43
CA PRO A 468 14.40 -2.31 22.86
C PRO A 468 14.63 -2.13 24.37
N SER A 469 15.20 -3.14 25.05
CA SER A 469 15.33 -3.19 26.51
C SER A 469 16.10 -2.00 27.11
N ASP A 470 17.03 -1.43 26.33
CA ASP A 470 17.79 -0.22 26.60
C ASP A 470 16.97 1.09 26.53
N ILE A 471 15.75 1.06 25.96
CA ILE A 471 14.79 2.17 26.02
C ILE A 471 13.80 1.97 27.18
N ALA A 472 13.41 0.72 27.47
CA ALA A 472 12.49 0.42 28.56
C ALA A 472 13.11 0.70 29.95
N ALA A 473 14.44 0.69 30.04
CA ALA A 473 15.20 0.91 31.27
C ALA A 473 15.52 2.38 31.60
N SER A 474 14.99 3.37 30.86
CA SER A 474 15.03 4.77 31.30
C SER A 474 13.73 5.11 32.03
N PRO A 475 13.64 4.93 33.36
CA PRO A 475 12.61 5.62 34.11
C PRO A 475 12.85 7.13 33.93
N SER A 476 11.77 7.85 33.67
CA SER A 476 11.71 9.30 33.67
C SER A 476 12.49 9.87 34.86
N SER A 477 13.62 10.54 34.57
CA SER A 477 14.26 11.49 35.47
C SER A 477 13.72 12.88 35.20
#